data_AF-A0A357Z5W0-F1
#
_entry.id   AF-A0A357Z5W0-F1
#
_cell.length_a   1.000
_cell.length_b   1.000
_cell.length_c   1.000
_cell.angle_alpha   90.00
_cell.angle_beta   90.00
_cell.angle_gamma   90.00
#
_symmetry.space_group_name_H-M   'P 1'
#
loop_
_entity.id
_entity.type
_entity.pdbx_description
1 polymer ?
#
loop_
_entity_poly.entity_id
_entity_poly.type
_entity_poly.pdbx_seq_one_letter_code
_entity_poly.pdbx_strand_id
1 'polypeptide(L)'
;MVGLKPTYGRVSRHGLMAMTSSLDQVGPLARTVTDTARILQVIAGQDERDATSSRQSVPDYLANLPKDIKGMRIGVAAEFFADGLQAEVKELVEKAIAKIKSLAATIVEVSLPSLEYALAAYFVICP
;
A
#
# COMPACT_ATOMS: atom_id res chain seq x y z
N MET A 1 -2.49 -9.80 11.19
CA MET A 1 -2.94 -10.11 9.81
C MET A 1 -2.22 -9.14 8.87
N VAL A 2 -1.99 -9.53 7.61
CA VAL A 2 -1.36 -8.70 6.57
C VAL A 2 -2.41 -8.41 5.50
N GLY A 3 -2.50 -7.15 5.08
CA GLY A 3 -3.34 -6.73 3.96
C GLY A 3 -2.53 -5.94 2.93
N LEU A 4 -2.86 -6.14 1.66
CA LEU A 4 -2.18 -5.47 0.56
C LEU A 4 -3.21 -4.94 -0.43
N LYS A 5 -3.28 -3.61 -0.57
CA LYS A 5 -4.03 -2.95 -1.64
C LYS A 5 -3.06 -2.65 -2.80
N PRO A 6 -3.18 -3.30 -3.97
CA PRO A 6 -2.21 -3.12 -5.04
C PRO A 6 -2.38 -1.76 -5.74
N THR A 7 -1.51 -1.48 -6.70
CA THR A 7 -1.64 -0.35 -7.64
C THR A 7 -3.00 -0.41 -8.36
N TYR A 8 -3.59 0.75 -8.65
CA TYR A 8 -4.80 0.84 -9.47
C TYR A 8 -4.64 0.12 -10.81
N GLY A 9 -5.64 -0.69 -11.17
CA GLY A 9 -5.62 -1.53 -12.37
C GLY A 9 -4.76 -2.79 -12.28
N ARG A 10 -4.06 -3.07 -11.17
CA ARG A 10 -3.26 -4.30 -11.05
C ARG A 10 -4.12 -5.57 -10.98
N VAL A 11 -5.31 -5.46 -10.40
CA VAL A 11 -6.31 -6.53 -10.30
C VAL A 11 -7.58 -6.04 -10.97
N SER A 12 -8.16 -6.86 -11.83
CA SER A 12 -9.41 -6.55 -12.52
C SER A 12 -10.55 -6.29 -11.54
N ARG A 13 -11.41 -5.33 -11.88
CA ARG A 13 -12.64 -5.00 -11.16
C ARG A 13 -13.86 -5.64 -11.83
N HIS A 14 -13.68 -6.43 -12.88
CA HIS A 14 -14.78 -7.16 -13.50
C HIS A 14 -15.41 -8.14 -12.49
N GLY A 15 -16.71 -7.99 -12.23
CA GLY A 15 -17.44 -8.77 -11.24
C GLY A 15 -17.40 -8.22 -9.80
N LEU A 16 -16.63 -7.17 -9.54
CA LEU A 16 -16.71 -6.40 -8.29
C LEU A 16 -17.93 -5.47 -8.35
N MET A 17 -18.74 -5.45 -7.28
CA MET A 17 -19.72 -4.37 -7.09
C MET A 17 -18.96 -3.09 -6.75
N ALA A 18 -18.95 -2.14 -7.69
CA ALA A 18 -18.20 -0.90 -7.53
C ALA A 18 -18.82 -0.01 -6.44
N MET A 19 -17.95 0.59 -5.62
CA MET A 19 -18.30 1.70 -4.73
C MET A 19 -17.85 3.02 -5.36
N THR A 20 -16.56 3.13 -5.69
CA THR A 20 -16.01 4.28 -6.44
C THR A 20 -14.98 3.80 -7.43
N SER A 21 -15.37 3.79 -8.70
CA SER A 21 -14.58 3.13 -9.75
C SER A 21 -13.14 3.63 -9.87
N SER A 22 -12.86 4.90 -9.60
CA SER A 22 -11.52 5.47 -9.68
C SER A 22 -10.63 5.11 -8.48
N LEU A 23 -11.19 4.55 -7.42
CA LEU A 23 -10.52 4.26 -6.14
C LEU A 23 -10.52 2.77 -5.78
N ASP A 24 -11.48 2.00 -6.29
CA ASP A 24 -11.64 0.57 -5.98
C ASP A 24 -10.46 -0.27 -6.45
N GLN A 25 -9.91 -1.09 -5.56
CA GLN A 25 -8.99 -2.19 -5.89
C GLN A 25 -9.29 -3.40 -5.01
N VAL A 26 -9.34 -4.59 -5.62
CA VAL A 26 -9.32 -5.86 -4.88
C VAL A 26 -7.88 -6.16 -4.45
N GLY A 27 -7.71 -6.63 -3.21
CA GLY A 27 -6.41 -6.98 -2.66
C GLY A 27 -6.51 -8.09 -1.60
N PRO A 28 -5.43 -8.87 -1.39
CA PRO A 28 -5.45 -10.00 -0.47
C PRO A 28 -5.35 -9.58 1.01
N LEU A 29 -6.02 -10.38 1.86
CA LEU A 29 -5.80 -10.44 3.30
C LEU A 29 -5.31 -11.85 3.65
N ALA A 30 -4.17 -11.95 4.36
CA ALA A 30 -3.61 -13.24 4.77
C ALA A 30 -2.81 -13.14 6.07
N ARG A 31 -2.30 -14.28 6.57
CA ARG A 31 -1.51 -14.32 7.81
C ARG A 31 -0.08 -13.83 7.62
N THR A 32 0.50 -14.00 6.44
CA THR A 32 1.90 -13.66 6.14
C THR A 32 2.02 -12.84 4.85
N VAL A 33 3.14 -12.11 4.71
CA VAL A 33 3.47 -11.37 3.47
C VAL A 33 3.65 -12.32 2.28
N THR A 34 4.21 -13.51 2.51
CA THR A 34 4.36 -14.52 1.46
C THR A 34 3.01 -15.02 0.96
N ASP A 35 2.03 -15.21 1.85
CA ASP A 35 0.70 -15.64 1.44
C ASP A 35 -0.07 -14.53 0.71
N THR A 36 0.07 -13.26 1.12
CA THR A 36 -0.49 -12.15 0.33
C THR A 36 0.16 -12.07 -1.06
N ALA A 37 1.48 -12.29 -1.16
CA ALA A 37 2.17 -12.35 -2.45
C ALA A 37 1.69 -13.50 -3.33
N ARG A 38 1.46 -14.70 -2.76
CA ARG A 38 0.89 -15.86 -3.48
C ARG A 38 -0.50 -15.56 -4.04
N ILE A 39 -1.37 -14.99 -3.22
CA ILE A 39 -2.73 -14.64 -3.67
C ILE A 39 -2.66 -13.57 -4.75
N LEU A 40 -1.85 -12.51 -4.55
CA LEU A 40 -1.69 -11.45 -5.54
C LEU A 40 -1.14 -11.97 -6.88
N GLN A 41 -0.20 -12.93 -6.85
CA GLN A 41 0.35 -13.57 -8.06
C GLN A 41 -0.75 -14.19 -8.94
N VAL A 42 -1.80 -14.74 -8.32
CA VAL A 42 -2.90 -15.41 -9.02
C VAL A 42 -3.92 -14.41 -9.54
N ILE A 43 -4.28 -13.41 -8.74
CA ILE A 43 -5.40 -12.50 -9.09
C ILE A 43 -4.97 -11.27 -9.90
N ALA A 44 -3.69 -10.93 -9.92
CA ALA A 44 -3.19 -9.80 -10.69
C ALA A 44 -3.12 -10.15 -12.19
N GLY A 45 -3.30 -9.13 -13.03
CA GLY A 45 -3.17 -9.28 -14.48
C GLY A 45 -4.11 -8.39 -15.27
N GLN A 46 -3.84 -8.30 -16.57
CA GLN A 46 -4.74 -7.66 -17.51
C GLN A 46 -6.00 -8.53 -17.67
N ASP A 47 -7.16 -7.89 -17.78
CA ASP A 47 -8.45 -8.51 -18.09
C ASP A 47 -9.13 -7.70 -19.18
N GLU A 48 -9.46 -8.33 -20.31
CA GLU A 48 -10.11 -7.67 -21.45
C GLU A 48 -11.51 -7.15 -21.09
N ARG A 49 -12.12 -7.67 -20.02
CA ARG A 49 -13.45 -7.25 -19.53
C ARG A 49 -13.38 -6.06 -18.56
N ASP A 50 -12.19 -5.59 -18.21
CA ASP A 50 -11.96 -4.38 -17.44
C ASP A 50 -10.98 -3.45 -18.19
N ALA A 51 -11.53 -2.42 -18.81
CA ALA A 51 -10.76 -1.42 -19.57
C ALA A 51 -9.75 -0.63 -18.72
N THR A 52 -9.86 -0.69 -17.39
CA THR A 52 -8.92 -0.02 -16.46
C THR A 52 -7.82 -0.94 -15.94
N SER A 53 -7.89 -2.24 -16.27
CA SER A 53 -6.84 -3.18 -15.92
C SER A 53 -5.53 -2.84 -16.64
N SER A 54 -4.42 -2.95 -15.93
CA SER A 54 -3.11 -2.59 -16.43
C SER A 54 -2.62 -3.63 -17.42
N ARG A 55 -2.07 -3.17 -18.55
CA ARG A 55 -1.38 -4.02 -19.53
C ARG A 55 0.05 -4.40 -19.12
N GLN A 56 0.52 -3.90 -17.98
CA GLN A 56 1.85 -4.26 -17.48
C GLN A 56 1.85 -5.72 -17.02
N SER A 57 2.86 -6.48 -17.45
CA SER A 57 3.06 -7.86 -17.00
C SER A 57 3.08 -7.95 -15.47
N VAL A 58 2.53 -9.05 -14.95
CA VAL A 58 2.60 -9.35 -13.52
C VAL A 58 4.02 -9.85 -13.23
N PRO A 59 4.80 -9.18 -12.37
CA PRO A 59 6.11 -9.69 -11.98
C PRO A 59 5.92 -10.95 -11.12
N ASP A 60 6.97 -11.76 -11.04
CA ASP A 60 7.00 -12.87 -10.07
C ASP A 60 7.21 -12.29 -8.66
N TYR A 61 6.13 -12.09 -7.92
CA TYR A 61 6.17 -11.50 -6.59
C TYR A 61 6.95 -12.38 -5.61
N LEU A 62 6.89 -13.71 -5.75
CA LEU A 62 7.53 -14.65 -4.84
C LEU A 62 9.04 -14.66 -5.03
N ALA A 63 9.50 -14.66 -6.29
CA ALA A 63 10.92 -14.56 -6.61
C ALA A 63 11.50 -13.18 -6.25
N ASN A 64 10.69 -12.14 -6.30
CA ASN A 64 11.10 -10.76 -6.00
C ASN A 64 10.92 -10.35 -4.53
N LEU A 65 10.56 -11.26 -3.62
CA LEU A 65 10.52 -10.93 -2.19
C LEU A 65 11.94 -10.57 -1.71
N PRO A 66 12.17 -9.34 -1.20
CA PRO A 66 13.50 -8.94 -0.76
C PRO A 66 13.92 -9.74 0.47
N LYS A 67 15.17 -10.18 0.49
CA LYS A 67 15.77 -10.89 1.64
C LYS A 67 16.18 -9.92 2.75
N ASP A 68 16.52 -8.69 2.37
CA ASP A 68 16.86 -7.60 3.26
C ASP A 68 16.41 -6.26 2.66
N ILE A 69 16.50 -5.19 3.46
CA ILE A 69 16.12 -3.83 3.08
C ILE A 69 17.32 -2.87 3.09
N LYS A 70 18.55 -3.42 2.99
CA LYS A 70 19.77 -2.64 3.12
C LYS A 70 19.87 -1.61 1.99
N GLY A 71 20.11 -0.35 2.36
CA GLY A 71 20.24 0.75 1.41
C GLY A 71 18.91 1.29 0.87
N MET A 72 17.76 0.73 1.26
CA MET A 72 16.46 1.31 0.93
C MET A 72 16.27 2.66 1.63
N ARG A 73 15.63 3.61 0.94
CA ARG A 73 15.23 4.91 1.51
C ARG A 73 13.75 4.87 1.84
N ILE A 74 13.40 5.18 3.09
CA ILE A 74 12.03 5.14 3.58
C ILE A 74 11.64 6.55 4.04
N GLY A 75 10.66 7.12 3.35
CA GLY A 75 10.09 8.43 3.68
C GLY A 75 9.13 8.33 4.86
N VAL A 76 9.31 9.18 5.86
CA VAL A 76 8.39 9.33 6.99
C VAL A 76 7.82 10.74 6.92
N ALA A 77 6.53 10.86 6.62
CA ALA A 77 5.89 12.17 6.49
C ALA A 77 5.55 12.72 7.87
N ALA A 78 6.03 13.92 8.16
CA ALA A 78 5.86 14.57 9.47
C ALA A 78 4.37 14.79 9.81
N GLU A 79 3.54 15.04 8.79
CA GLU A 79 2.11 15.33 8.95
C GLU A 79 1.31 14.15 9.55
N PHE A 80 1.81 12.90 9.48
CA PHE A 80 1.16 11.74 10.12
C PHE A 80 1.38 11.67 11.64
N PHE A 81 2.26 12.49 12.22
CA PHE A 81 2.54 12.54 13.66
C PHE A 81 1.91 13.76 14.35
N ALA A 82 0.89 14.36 13.72
CA ALA A 82 0.14 15.49 14.23
C ALA A 82 -0.84 15.13 15.37
N ASP A 83 -1.54 16.14 15.87
CA ASP A 83 -2.54 16.01 16.93
C ASP A 83 -3.66 15.05 16.52
N GLY A 84 -4.06 14.17 17.45
CA GLY A 84 -5.08 13.14 17.23
C GLY A 84 -4.51 11.72 17.07
N LEU A 85 -3.20 11.56 16.87
CA LEU A 85 -2.55 10.25 16.93
C LEU A 85 -2.48 9.76 18.38
N GLN A 86 -3.02 8.56 18.64
CA GLN A 86 -2.91 7.92 19.95
C GLN A 86 -1.46 7.64 20.33
N ALA A 87 -1.10 7.90 21.59
CA ALA A 87 0.27 7.81 22.07
C ALA A 87 0.85 6.40 21.92
N GLU A 88 0.05 5.37 22.18
CA GLU A 88 0.46 3.97 22.06
C GLU A 88 0.75 3.59 20.60
N VAL A 89 -0.05 4.11 19.66
CA VAL A 89 0.17 3.89 18.21
C VAL A 89 1.43 4.60 17.76
N LYS A 90 1.64 5.85 18.19
CA LYS A 90 2.85 6.63 17.91
C LYS A 90 4.10 5.87 18.35
N GLU A 91 4.13 5.40 19.60
CA GLU A 91 5.26 4.66 20.16
C GLU A 91 5.54 3.36 19.38
N LEU A 92 4.50 2.63 18.97
CA LEU A 92 4.63 1.42 18.16
C LEU A 92 5.22 1.70 16.76
N VAL A 93 4.78 2.78 16.11
CA VAL A 93 5.29 3.19 14.80
C VAL A 93 6.74 3.65 14.90
N GLU A 94 7.09 4.44 15.92
CA GLU A 94 8.48 4.87 16.18
C GLU A 94 9.41 3.68 16.43
N LYS A 95 8.97 2.68 17.20
CA LYS A 95 9.69 1.40 17.39
C LYS A 95 9.90 0.67 16.06
N ALA A 96 8.89 0.63 15.20
CA ALA A 96 9.01 0.02 13.87
C ALA A 96 10.02 0.77 12.98
N ILE A 97 10.00 2.11 12.98
CA ILE A 97 10.96 2.95 12.26
C ILE A 97 12.39 2.70 12.76
N ALA A 98 12.59 2.64 14.09
CA ALA A 98 13.89 2.32 14.69
C ALA A 98 14.38 0.91 14.28
N LYS A 99 13.47 -0.07 14.24
CA LYS A 99 13.79 -1.42 13.77
C LYS A 99 14.21 -1.43 12.31
N ILE A 100 13.48 -0.72 11.44
CA ILE A 100 13.81 -0.56 10.02
C ILE A 100 15.20 0.08 9.85
N LYS A 101 15.50 1.14 10.60
CA LYS A 101 16.83 1.78 10.60
C LYS A 101 17.94 0.81 11.02
N SER A 102 17.68 -0.05 12.01
CA SER A 102 18.64 -1.09 12.44
C SER A 102 18.92 -2.16 11.38
N LEU A 103 18.02 -2.33 10.40
CA LEU A 103 18.18 -3.22 9.25
C LEU A 103 18.91 -2.53 8.08
N ALA A 104 19.62 -1.43 8.34
CA ALA A 104 20.42 -0.67 7.38
C ALA A 104 19.61 -0.01 6.25
N ALA A 105 18.35 0.32 6.50
CA ALA A 105 17.58 1.25 5.68
C ALA A 105 17.79 2.71 6.15
N THR A 106 17.73 3.65 5.22
CA THR A 106 17.84 5.08 5.48
C THR A 106 16.45 5.68 5.70
N ILE A 107 16.22 6.25 6.87
CA ILE A 107 14.98 6.99 7.16
C ILE A 107 15.17 8.43 6.68
N VAL A 108 14.20 8.93 5.92
CA VAL A 108 14.17 10.28 5.37
C VAL A 108 12.89 10.95 5.83
N GLU A 109 13.00 12.07 6.52
CA GLU A 109 11.84 12.90 6.81
C GLU A 109 11.36 13.57 5.52
N VAL A 110 10.06 13.55 5.27
CA VAL A 110 9.44 14.18 4.09
C VAL A 110 8.24 15.02 4.53
N SER A 111 7.85 15.96 3.68
CA SER A 111 6.64 16.76 3.87
C SER A 111 5.69 16.54 2.69
N LEU A 112 4.41 16.41 3.02
CA LEU A 112 3.28 16.26 2.12
C LEU A 112 2.30 17.42 2.37
N PRO A 113 2.57 18.64 1.85
CA PRO A 113 1.85 19.85 2.25
C PRO A 113 0.35 19.81 1.91
N SER A 114 -0.06 18.98 0.95
CA SER A 114 -1.47 18.83 0.55
C SER A 114 -2.21 17.70 1.28
N LEU A 115 -1.57 17.02 2.24
CA LEU A 115 -2.16 15.87 2.93
C LEU A 115 -3.42 16.25 3.72
N GLU A 116 -3.46 17.47 4.28
CA GLU A 116 -4.63 17.98 5.01
C GLU A 116 -5.92 17.98 4.17
N TYR A 117 -5.82 18.14 2.85
CA TYR A 117 -6.96 18.17 1.95
C TYR A 117 -7.42 16.78 1.49
N ALA A 118 -6.62 15.73 1.73
CA ALA A 118 -6.86 14.41 1.17
C ALA A 118 -8.21 13.82 1.61
N LEU A 119 -8.59 13.99 2.88
CA LEU A 119 -9.84 13.48 3.40
C LEU A 119 -11.06 14.21 2.84
N ALA A 120 -11.00 15.55 2.75
CA ALA A 120 -12.05 16.36 2.18
C ALA A 120 -12.26 16.02 0.69
N ALA A 121 -11.18 15.92 -0.07
CA ALA A 121 -11.24 15.53 -1.48
C ALA A 121 -11.80 14.11 -1.65
N TYR A 122 -11.43 13.16 -0.79
CA TYR A 122 -11.95 11.80 -0.82
C TYR A 122 -13.47 11.77 -0.70
N PHE A 123 -14.06 12.46 0.28
CA PHE A 123 -15.51 12.46 0.49
C PHE A 123 -16.30 13.22 -0.58
N VAL A 124 -15.64 14.08 -1.37
CA VAL A 124 -16.25 14.67 -2.58
C VAL A 124 -16.31 13.64 -3.72
N ILE A 125 -15.29 12.79 -3.84
CA ILE A 125 -15.16 11.81 -4.92
C ILE A 125 -15.96 10.53 -4.62
N CYS A 126 -15.97 10.10 -3.35
CA CYS A 126 -16.61 8.88 -2.84
C CYS A 126 -17.58 9.25 -1.69
N PRO A 127 -18.77 9.78 -2.02
CA PRO A 127 -19.78 10.19 -1.04
C PRO A 127 -20.55 9.01 -0.42
#